data_AF-A0AAE1NDN3-F1
#
_entry.id   AF-A0AAE1NDN3-F1
#
_cell.length_a   1.000
_cell.length_b   1.000
_cell.length_c   1.000
_cell.angle_alpha   90.00
_cell.angle_beta   90.00
_cell.angle_gamma   90.00
#
_symmetry.space_group_name_H-M   'P 1'
#
loop_
_entity.id
_entity.type
_entity.pdbx_description
1 polymer ?
#
loop_
_entity_poly.entity_id
_entity_poly.type
_entity_poly.pdbx_seq_one_letter_code
_entity_poly.pdbx_strand_id
1 'polypeptide(L)'
;MYKEQLNNLMTVLRSTAPHFIRCIIPNETKSPGVIDAALVMHQLTCNGVLEGIRICRKGFPNRMIYADFKHRYSILNSKAAAAAEDDKKACQIILDTITLEAEEVQIRTHQG
;
A
#
# COMPACT_ATOMS: atom_id res chain seq x y z
N MET A 1 23.86 17.49 27.26
CA MET A 1 23.15 16.34 27.87
C MET A 1 21.94 15.85 27.06
N TYR A 2 20.73 16.44 27.11
CA TYR A 2 19.56 15.88 26.38
C TYR A 2 19.75 15.80 24.86
N LYS A 3 20.32 16.86 24.26
CA LYS A 3 20.64 16.91 22.83
C LYS A 3 21.60 15.79 22.39
N GLU A 4 22.59 15.47 23.22
CA GLU A 4 23.56 14.41 22.93
C GLU A 4 22.90 13.03 23.02
N GLN A 5 22.05 12.81 24.02
CA GLN A 5 21.29 11.56 24.17
C GLN A 5 20.37 11.33 22.96
N LEU A 6 19.66 12.36 22.50
CA LEU A 6 18.83 12.28 21.30
C LEU A 6 19.66 11.99 20.04
N ASN A 7 20.80 12.68 19.88
CA ASN A 7 21.68 12.45 18.73
C ASN A 7 22.23 11.03 18.70
N ASN A 8 22.65 10.50 19.84
CA ASN A 8 23.13 9.12 19.96
C ASN A 8 22.03 8.11 19.61
N LEU A 9 20.80 8.32 20.10
CA LEU A 9 19.64 7.50 19.74
C LEU A 9 19.37 7.52 18.24
N MET A 10 19.37 8.70 17.60
CA MET A 10 19.12 8.83 16.17
C MET A 10 20.21 8.15 15.32
N THR A 11 21.47 8.17 15.76
CA THR A 11 22.56 7.44 15.09
C THR A 11 22.30 5.94 15.05
N VAL A 12 21.88 5.35 16.19
CA VAL A 12 21.55 3.92 16.28
C VAL A 12 20.32 3.58 15.43
N LEU A 13 19.28 4.40 15.47
CA LEU A 13 18.07 4.16 14.66
C LEU A 13 18.35 4.24 13.15
N ARG A 14 19.30 5.09 12.73
CA ARG A 14 19.70 5.21 11.33
C ARG A 14 20.55 4.04 10.83
N SER A 15 21.15 3.26 11.72
CA SER A 15 21.96 2.09 11.35
C SER A 15 21.14 0.80 11.20
N THR A 16 19.81 0.88 11.29
CA THR A 16 18.89 -0.29 11.20
C THR A 16 17.81 -0.08 10.15
N ALA A 17 17.06 -1.14 9.84
CA ALA A 17 15.85 -1.05 9.04
C ALA A 17 14.67 -0.58 9.94
N PRO A 18 14.09 0.60 9.69
CA PRO A 18 13.06 1.15 10.58
C PRO A 18 11.69 0.49 10.31
N HIS A 19 11.00 0.15 11.39
CA HIS A 19 9.60 -0.25 11.38
C HIS A 19 8.81 0.68 12.30
N PHE A 20 7.68 1.20 11.84
CA PHE A 20 6.89 2.20 12.56
C PHE A 20 5.56 1.62 13.01
N ILE A 21 5.25 1.72 14.30
CA ILE A 21 3.96 1.37 14.89
C ILE A 21 3.29 2.66 15.38
N ARG A 22 2.07 2.92 14.94
CA ARG A 22 1.26 4.07 15.38
C ARG A 22 0.08 3.55 16.21
N CYS A 23 0.13 3.79 17.51
CA CYS A 23 -0.99 3.49 18.40
C CYS A 23 -2.12 4.51 18.19
N ILE A 24 -3.36 4.05 18.26
CA ILE A 24 -4.56 4.88 18.13
C ILE A 24 -5.42 4.71 19.38
N ILE A 25 -5.77 5.82 20.00
CA ILE A 25 -6.68 5.87 21.13
C ILE A 25 -8.11 5.89 20.58
N PRO A 26 -8.97 4.91 20.93
CA PRO A 26 -10.32 4.84 20.36
C PRO A 26 -11.29 5.85 20.99
N ASN A 27 -11.07 6.28 22.24
CA ASN A 27 -11.88 7.28 22.95
C ASN A 27 -11.12 7.84 24.17
N GLU A 28 -11.53 9.00 24.68
CA GLU A 28 -10.91 9.61 25.87
C GLU A 28 -11.46 9.08 27.20
N THR A 29 -12.66 8.50 27.19
CA THR A 29 -13.34 7.96 28.39
C THR A 29 -12.77 6.62 28.86
N LYS A 30 -11.80 6.06 28.14
CA LYS A 30 -11.18 4.75 28.39
C LYS A 30 -12.20 3.61 28.44
N SER A 31 -13.31 3.76 27.71
CA SER A 31 -14.38 2.78 27.68
C SER A 31 -14.12 1.73 26.59
N PRO A 32 -14.18 0.43 26.90
CA PRO A 32 -14.01 -0.59 25.88
C PRO A 32 -15.18 -0.58 24.88
N GLY A 33 -14.91 -0.93 23.62
CA GLY A 33 -15.94 -1.06 22.57
C GLY A 33 -16.50 0.27 22.02
N VAL A 34 -16.07 1.41 22.56
CA VAL A 34 -16.48 2.74 22.09
C VAL A 34 -15.40 3.31 21.16
N ILE A 35 -15.79 3.81 19.99
CA ILE A 35 -14.90 4.53 19.06
C ILE A 35 -15.44 5.93 18.82
N ASP A 36 -14.62 6.93 19.13
CA ASP A 36 -14.80 8.31 18.73
C ASP A 36 -14.13 8.54 17.37
N ALA A 37 -14.95 8.68 16.34
CA ALA A 37 -14.48 8.86 14.97
C ALA A 37 -13.70 10.16 14.77
N ALA A 38 -14.07 11.25 15.46
CA ALA A 38 -13.39 12.54 15.31
C ALA A 38 -11.98 12.49 15.92
N LEU A 39 -11.86 11.91 17.12
CA LEU A 39 -10.58 11.69 17.79
C LEU A 39 -9.65 10.79 16.97
N VAL A 40 -10.18 9.67 16.45
CA VAL A 40 -9.39 8.74 15.63
C VAL A 40 -8.95 9.42 14.33
N MET A 41 -9.84 10.16 13.66
CA MET A 41 -9.50 10.87 12.42
C MET A 41 -8.41 11.93 12.64
N HIS A 42 -8.49 12.68 13.75
CA HIS A 42 -7.46 13.62 14.13
C HIS A 42 -6.09 12.94 14.31
N GLN A 43 -6.05 11.83 15.06
CA GLN A 43 -4.82 11.05 15.25
C GLN A 43 -4.26 10.51 13.94
N LEU A 44 -5.09 9.95 13.05
CA LEU A 44 -4.66 9.43 11.75
C LEU A 44 -4.02 10.53 10.87
N THR A 45 -4.55 11.76 10.98
CA THR A 45 -4.03 12.93 10.27
C THR A 45 -2.71 13.41 10.87
N CYS A 46 -2.67 13.67 12.18
CA CYS A 46 -1.51 14.23 12.87
C CYS A 46 -0.35 13.25 13.01
N ASN A 47 -0.62 11.96 13.16
CA ASN A 47 0.43 10.92 13.24
C ASN A 47 1.03 10.58 11.87
N GLY A 48 0.56 11.24 10.79
CA GLY A 48 1.03 11.05 9.43
C GLY A 48 0.62 9.71 8.82
N VAL A 49 -0.40 9.03 9.35
CA VAL A 49 -0.88 7.75 8.80
C VAL A 49 -1.50 7.97 7.42
N LEU A 50 -2.41 8.93 7.31
CA LEU A 50 -3.05 9.27 6.02
C LEU A 50 -2.04 9.81 5.01
N GLU A 51 -1.08 10.61 5.48
CA GLU A 51 -0.01 11.15 4.66
C GLU A 51 0.94 10.05 4.17
N GLY A 52 1.29 9.10 5.05
CA GLY A 52 2.05 7.91 4.69
C GLY A 52 1.36 7.08 3.61
N ILE A 53 0.05 6.81 3.78
CA ILE A 53 -0.77 6.13 2.76
C ILE A 53 -0.74 6.91 1.44
N ARG A 54 -0.93 8.23 1.49
CA ARG A 54 -0.91 9.10 0.30
C ARG A 54 0.43 9.05 -0.44
N ILE A 55 1.54 9.08 0.28
CA ILE A 55 2.88 8.96 -0.31
C ILE A 55 3.07 7.56 -0.92
N CYS A 56 2.71 6.49 -0.21
CA CYS A 56 2.80 5.12 -0.72
C CYS A 56 1.97 4.93 -2.00
N ARG A 57 0.82 5.60 -2.11
CA ARG A 57 -0.05 5.57 -3.30
C ARG A 57 0.56 6.23 -4.54
N LYS A 58 1.53 7.15 -4.40
CA LYS A 58 2.25 7.74 -5.55
C LYS A 58 3.22 6.76 -6.21
N GLY A 59 3.60 5.69 -5.50
CA GLY A 59 4.31 4.57 -6.10
C GLY A 59 3.31 3.61 -6.73
N PHE A 60 3.44 2.33 -6.40
CA PHE A 60 2.48 1.28 -6.75
C PHE A 60 2.42 0.32 -5.56
N PRO A 61 1.58 0.61 -4.54
CA PRO A 61 1.59 -0.14 -3.28
C PRO A 61 1.03 -1.55 -3.45
N ASN A 62 0.08 -1.72 -4.36
CA ASN A 62 -0.49 -3.02 -4.71
C ASN A 62 0.38 -3.68 -5.79
N ARG A 63 0.90 -4.86 -5.48
CA ARG A 63 1.65 -5.69 -6.41
C ARG A 63 1.00 -7.06 -6.48
N MET A 64 0.83 -7.58 -7.68
CA MET A 64 0.22 -8.89 -7.91
C MET A 64 1.05 -9.64 -8.95
N ILE A 65 1.22 -10.94 -8.73
CA ILE A 65 1.92 -11.81 -9.68
C ILE A 65 1.01 -12.00 -10.90
N TYR A 66 1.58 -12.08 -12.10
CA TYR A 66 0.81 -12.21 -13.34
C TYR A 66 -0.14 -13.41 -13.36
N ALA A 67 0.29 -14.56 -12.84
CA ALA A 67 -0.55 -15.75 -12.73
C ALA A 67 -1.80 -15.51 -11.85
N ASP A 68 -1.63 -14.89 -10.68
CA ASP A 68 -2.73 -14.56 -9.77
C ASP A 68 -3.68 -13.53 -10.38
N PHE A 69 -3.12 -12.51 -11.05
CA PHE A 69 -3.92 -11.50 -11.74
C PHE A 69 -4.76 -12.12 -12.84
N LYS A 70 -4.15 -12.94 -13.71
CA LYS A 70 -4.85 -13.68 -14.76
C LYS A 70 -5.95 -14.55 -14.15
N HIS A 71 -5.64 -15.37 -13.16
CA HIS A 71 -6.63 -16.24 -12.53
C HIS A 71 -7.81 -15.41 -11.99
N ARG A 72 -7.55 -14.32 -11.28
CA ARG A 72 -8.59 -13.51 -10.63
C ARG A 72 -9.44 -12.73 -11.63
N TYR A 73 -8.82 -12.21 -12.69
CA TYR A 73 -9.46 -11.25 -13.61
C TYR A 73 -9.76 -11.80 -15.01
N SER A 74 -9.50 -13.09 -15.28
CA SER A 74 -9.88 -13.75 -16.54
C SER A 74 -11.38 -13.64 -16.84
N ILE A 75 -12.22 -13.48 -15.83
CA ILE A 75 -13.67 -13.28 -16.02
C ILE A 75 -14.01 -12.02 -16.82
N LEU A 76 -13.13 -11.02 -16.85
CA LEU A 76 -13.33 -9.76 -17.56
C LEU A 76 -13.14 -9.92 -19.08
N ASN A 77 -12.27 -10.84 -19.50
CA ASN A 77 -12.07 -11.17 -20.92
C ASN A 77 -11.53 -12.59 -21.08
N SER A 78 -12.39 -13.58 -20.85
CA SER A 78 -11.98 -14.99 -20.74
C SER A 78 -11.43 -15.56 -22.04
N LYS A 79 -11.98 -15.17 -23.19
CA LYS A 79 -11.52 -15.63 -24.51
C LYS A 79 -10.11 -15.13 -24.81
N ALA A 80 -9.86 -13.84 -24.59
CA ALA A 80 -8.57 -13.24 -24.91
C ALA A 80 -7.49 -13.59 -23.88
N ALA A 81 -7.86 -13.76 -22.60
CA ALA A 81 -6.96 -14.26 -21.56
C ALA A 81 -6.54 -15.72 -21.77
N ALA A 82 -7.43 -16.56 -22.31
CA ALA A 82 -7.14 -17.97 -22.62
C ALA A 82 -6.29 -18.14 -23.89
N ALA A 83 -6.41 -17.22 -24.85
CA ALA A 83 -5.63 -17.23 -26.09
C ALA A 83 -4.22 -16.61 -25.94
N ALA A 84 -3.91 -16.04 -24.78
CA ALA A 84 -2.62 -15.40 -24.51
C ALA A 84 -1.50 -16.43 -24.37
N GLU A 85 -0.35 -16.13 -24.99
CA GLU A 85 0.84 -16.99 -24.99
C GLU A 85 1.52 -17.07 -23.61
N ASP A 86 1.48 -15.97 -22.84
CA ASP A 86 2.02 -15.89 -21.49
C ASP A 86 1.08 -15.11 -20.56
N ASP A 87 1.28 -15.27 -19.25
CA ASP A 87 0.43 -14.60 -18.25
C ASP A 87 0.61 -13.08 -18.27
N LYS A 88 1.77 -12.58 -18.70
CA LYS A 88 2.03 -11.15 -18.85
C LYS A 88 1.17 -10.53 -19.95
N LYS A 89 1.12 -11.13 -21.15
CA LYS A 89 0.24 -10.69 -22.24
C LYS A 89 -1.23 -10.85 -21.83
N ALA A 90 -1.58 -11.92 -21.12
CA ALA A 90 -2.94 -12.08 -20.59
C ALA A 90 -3.33 -10.90 -19.68
N CYS A 91 -2.44 -10.47 -18.78
CA CYS A 91 -2.66 -9.29 -17.94
C CYS A 91 -2.82 -8.02 -18.77
N GLN A 92 -1.96 -7.78 -19.77
CA GLN A 92 -2.05 -6.60 -20.64
C GLN A 92 -3.40 -6.56 -21.38
N ILE A 93 -3.83 -7.68 -21.97
CA ILE A 93 -5.11 -7.77 -22.70
C ILE A 93 -6.29 -7.48 -21.77
N ILE A 94 -6.28 -8.03 -20.56
CA ILE A 94 -7.33 -7.78 -19.56
C ILE A 94 -7.34 -6.30 -19.17
N LEU A 95 -6.16 -5.69 -18.94
CA LEU A 95 -6.03 -4.27 -18.60
C LEU A 95 -6.50 -3.34 -19.74
N ASP A 96 -6.16 -3.68 -20.99
CA ASP A 96 -6.60 -2.91 -22.17
C ASP A 96 -8.12 -2.97 -22.35
N THR A 97 -8.75 -4.07 -21.93
CA THR A 97 -10.22 -4.23 -21.99
C THR A 97 -10.95 -3.26 -21.05
N ILE A 98 -10.33 -2.91 -19.91
CA ILE A 98 -10.95 -2.06 -18.87
C ILE A 98 -10.56 -0.58 -18.97
N THR A 99 -9.81 -0.18 -20.02
CA THR A 99 -9.41 1.21 -20.30
C THR A 99 -8.86 1.94 -19.07
N LEU A 100 -7.99 1.28 -18.30
CA LEU A 100 -7.30 1.95 -17.19
C LEU A 100 -6.22 2.88 -17.73
N GLU A 101 -6.04 4.04 -17.08
CA GLU A 101 -4.99 4.98 -17.47
C GLU A 101 -3.61 4.40 -17.16
N ALA A 102 -2.65 4.62 -18.05
CA ALA A 102 -1.29 4.12 -17.91
C ALA A 102 -0.56 4.67 -16.66
N GLU A 103 -1.07 5.73 -16.04
CA GLU A 103 -0.55 6.28 -14.78
C GLU A 103 -0.99 5.46 -13.56
N GLU A 104 -2.05 4.66 -13.66
CA GLU A 104 -2.60 3.87 -12.55
C GLU A 104 -2.03 2.45 -12.46
N VAL A 105 -1.44 1.95 -13.55
CA VAL A 105 -0.94 0.57 -13.64
C VAL A 105 0.42 0.49 -14.33
N GLN A 106 1.34 -0.28 -13.76
CA GLN A 106 2.66 -0.54 -14.34
C GLN A 106 2.95 -2.03 -14.46
N ILE A 107 3.14 -2.54 -15.69
CA ILE A 107 3.59 -3.92 -15.95
C ILE A 107 5.13 -3.97 -15.84
N ARG A 108 5.65 -4.66 -14.81
CA ARG A 108 7.09 -4.75 -14.51
C ARG A 108 7.73 -6.02 -15.08
N THR A 109 8.93 -5.91 -15.64
CA THR A 109 9.67 -7.06 -16.21
C THR A 109 10.26 -8.00 -15.17
N HIS A 110 10.37 -7.59 -13.90
CA HIS A 110 10.92 -8.39 -12.81
C HIS A 110 9.89 -8.62 -11.69
N GLN A 111 9.79 -9.85 -11.20
CA GLN A 111 8.97 -10.27 -10.04
C GLN A 111 9.56 -9.82 -8.68
N GLY A 112 10.04 -8.58 -8.57
CA GLY A 112 10.60 -7.99 -7.34
C GLY A 112 9.88 -6.71 -6.92
#